data_AF-A0A7C3UTX8-F1
#
_entry.id   AF-A0A7C3UTX8-F1
#
_cell.length_a   1.000
_cell.length_b   1.000
_cell.length_c   1.000
_cell.angle_alpha   90.00
_cell.angle_beta   90.00
_cell.angle_gamma   90.00
#
_symmetry.space_group_name_H-M   'P 1'
#
loop_
_entity.id
_entity.type
_entity.pdbx_description
1 polymer ?
#
loop_
_entity_poly.entity_id
_entity_poly.type
_entity_poly.pdbx_seq_one_letter_code
_entity_poly.pdbx_strand_id
1 'polypeptide(L)'
;MCIHAIEPLEYESGARLKPLKEQYGDKITLIGNVPATFALTFGTKEEVIFYTKQCITEAGQGGGYILGAGSDILGTCKLENVKIMIETAKKFGKYPLKF
;
A
#
# COMPACT_ATOMS: atom_id res chain seq x y z
N MET A 1 2.34 -18.33 20.07
CA MET A 1 1.52 -17.37 19.32
C MET A 1 2.40 -16.84 18.19
N CYS A 2 2.12 -17.20 16.94
CA CYS A 2 2.81 -16.65 15.78
C CYS A 2 2.02 -15.44 15.23
N ILE A 3 2.73 -14.38 14.84
CA ILE A 3 2.14 -13.20 14.19
C ILE A 3 2.05 -13.52 12.69
N HIS A 4 0.86 -13.38 12.10
CA HIS A 4 0.62 -13.70 10.68
C HIS A 4 0.70 -12.47 9.75
N ALA A 5 0.38 -11.30 10.27
CA ALA A 5 0.40 -10.05 9.53
C ALA A 5 0.76 -8.88 10.44
N ILE A 6 1.28 -7.80 9.85
CA ILE A 6 1.61 -6.57 10.56
C ILE A 6 0.98 -5.35 9.86
N GLU A 7 0.38 -4.50 10.70
CA GLU A 7 -0.25 -3.22 10.40
C GLU A 7 -0.13 -2.36 11.68
N PRO A 8 -0.04 -1.02 11.59
CA PRO A 8 0.10 -0.19 10.40
C PRO A 8 1.55 -0.14 9.88
N LEU A 9 1.69 0.12 8.57
CA LEU A 9 2.96 0.47 7.95
C LEU A 9 2.82 1.89 7.40
N GLU A 10 3.05 2.89 8.24
CA GLU A 10 2.86 4.30 7.90
C GLU A 10 4.02 4.83 7.04
N TYR A 11 3.71 5.30 5.83
CA TYR A 11 4.71 5.89 4.93
C TYR A 11 5.34 7.15 5.54
N GLU A 12 4.51 7.98 6.17
CA GLU A 12 4.88 9.24 6.81
C GLU A 12 5.86 9.03 7.97
N SER A 13 5.73 7.92 8.71
CA SER A 13 6.61 7.54 9.81
C SER A 13 7.94 6.90 9.34
N GLY A 14 8.18 6.84 8.03
CA GLY A 14 9.41 6.31 7.44
C GLY A 14 9.38 4.81 7.14
N ALA A 15 8.24 4.12 7.32
CA ALA A 15 8.13 2.73 6.90
C ALA A 15 8.23 2.64 5.37
N ARG A 16 9.09 1.76 4.87
CA ARG A 16 9.31 1.54 3.44
C ARG A 16 9.08 0.06 3.12
N LEU A 17 8.23 -0.19 2.12
CA LEU A 17 7.77 -1.55 1.83
C LEU A 17 8.89 -2.44 1.30
N LYS A 18 9.71 -1.95 0.37
CA LYS A 18 10.80 -2.75 -0.22
C LYS A 18 11.73 -3.41 0.83
N PRO A 19 12.39 -2.67 1.75
CA PRO A 19 13.27 -3.30 2.74
C PRO A 19 12.50 -4.20 3.71
N LEU A 20 11.25 -3.86 4.06
CA LEU A 20 10.41 -4.72 4.90
C LEU A 20 10.06 -6.04 4.19
N LYS A 21 9.77 -5.99 2.89
CA LYS A 21 9.48 -7.17 2.08
C LYS A 21 10.71 -8.06 1.94
N GLU A 22 11.88 -7.48 1.69
CA GLU A 22 13.16 -8.20 1.62
C GLU A 22 13.51 -8.88 2.95
N GLN A 23 13.26 -8.23 4.09
CA GLN A 23 13.66 -8.75 5.40
C GLN A 23 12.63 -9.73 6.01
N TYR A 24 11.34 -9.49 5.80
CA TYR A 24 10.26 -10.16 6.52
C TYR A 24 9.16 -10.74 5.61
N GLY A 25 9.20 -10.49 4.31
CA GLY A 25 8.11 -10.81 3.37
C GLY A 25 7.77 -12.28 3.21
N ASP A 26 8.68 -13.18 3.61
CA ASP A 26 8.49 -14.64 3.62
C ASP A 26 8.00 -15.18 4.97
N LYS A 27 7.97 -14.32 6.01
CA LYS A 27 7.65 -14.70 7.39
C LYS A 27 6.29 -14.16 7.84
N ILE A 28 5.96 -12.94 7.42
CA ILE A 28 4.73 -12.25 7.80
C ILE A 28 4.13 -11.53 6.59
N THR A 29 2.80 -11.40 6.58
CA THR A 29 2.10 -10.58 5.59
C THR A 29 2.23 -9.11 5.96
N LEU A 30 2.59 -8.27 4.99
CA LEU A 30 2.64 -6.81 5.17
C LEU A 30 1.29 -6.19 4.77
N ILE A 31 0.76 -5.26 5.57
CA ILE A 31 -0.47 -4.52 5.26
C ILE A 31 -0.16 -3.01 5.29
N GLY A 32 -0.51 -2.28 4.24
CA GLY A 32 -0.17 -0.86 4.09
C GLY A 32 0.02 -0.50 2.62
N ASN A 33 0.79 0.51 2.20
CA ASN A 33 1.52 1.58 2.87
C ASN A 33 1.17 2.91 2.16
N VAL A 34 0.01 3.00 1.49
CA VAL A 34 -0.35 4.17 0.68
C VAL A 34 -0.48 5.39 1.62
N PRO A 35 0.22 6.51 1.35
CA PRO A 35 0.25 7.65 2.27
C PRO A 35 -1.15 8.21 2.52
N ALA A 36 -1.64 8.11 3.76
CA ALA A 36 -3.00 8.56 4.08
C ALA A 36 -3.12 10.08 4.00
N THR A 37 -2.05 10.80 4.38
CA THR A 37 -2.04 12.26 4.36
C THR A 37 -1.66 12.77 2.98
N PHE A 38 -0.49 12.37 2.46
CA PHE A 38 0.03 12.93 1.21
C PHE A 38 -0.75 12.49 -0.02
N ALA A 39 -1.20 11.24 -0.10
CA ALA A 39 -1.91 10.73 -1.27
C ALA A 39 -3.43 10.80 -1.08
N LEU A 40 -3.97 10.20 -0.01
CA LEU A 40 -5.42 10.03 0.11
C LEU A 40 -6.16 11.28 0.58
N THR A 41 -5.53 12.13 1.39
CA THR A 41 -6.12 13.38 1.89
C THR A 41 -5.87 14.55 0.95
N PHE A 42 -4.61 14.84 0.63
CA PHE A 42 -4.25 16.04 -0.13
C PHE A 42 -3.85 15.79 -1.59
N GLY A 43 -3.51 14.56 -1.93
CA GLY A 43 -2.93 14.21 -3.22
C GLY A 43 -3.86 14.41 -4.41
N THR A 44 -3.23 14.55 -5.56
CA THR A 44 -3.81 14.47 -6.89
C THR A 44 -4.08 13.02 -7.29
N LYS A 45 -4.87 12.83 -8.34
CA LYS A 45 -5.11 11.52 -8.94
C LYS A 45 -3.80 10.83 -9.33
N GLU A 46 -2.88 11.57 -9.92
CA GLU A 46 -1.59 11.08 -10.39
C GLU A 46 -0.72 10.60 -9.22
N GLU A 47 -0.71 11.33 -8.11
CA GLU A 47 0.00 10.94 -6.89
C GLU A 47 -0.60 9.68 -6.26
N VAL A 48 -1.93 9.57 -6.20
CA VAL A 48 -2.58 8.35 -5.70
C VAL A 48 -2.22 7.14 -6.56
N ILE A 49 -2.29 7.27 -7.89
CA ILE A 49 -1.90 6.21 -8.82
C ILE A 49 -0.43 5.84 -8.61
N PHE A 50 0.44 6.85 -8.50
CA PHE A 50 1.87 6.66 -8.29
C PHE A 50 2.16 5.86 -7.04
N TYR A 51 1.69 6.30 -5.87
CA TYR A 51 1.94 5.63 -4.60
C TYR A 51 1.30 4.23 -4.54
N THR A 52 0.11 4.07 -5.12
CA THR A 52 -0.54 2.76 -5.19
C THR A 52 0.28 1.79 -6.04
N LYS A 53 0.79 2.22 -7.21
CA LYS A 53 1.65 1.40 -8.05
C LYS A 53 2.97 1.08 -7.36
N GLN A 54 3.60 2.07 -6.71
CA GLN A 54 4.82 1.88 -5.95
C GLN A 54 4.65 0.77 -4.92
N CYS A 55 3.58 0.83 -4.13
CA CYS A 55 3.23 -0.18 -3.15
C CYS A 55 3.14 -1.60 -3.76
N ILE A 56 2.43 -1.74 -4.88
CA ILE A 56 2.28 -3.03 -5.59
C ILE A 56 3.64 -3.53 -6.12
N THR A 57 4.47 -2.65 -6.67
CA THR A 57 5.79 -3.00 -7.19
C THR A 57 6.75 -3.41 -6.09
N GLU A 58 6.75 -2.70 -4.95
CA GLU A 58 7.71 -2.94 -3.87
C GLU A 58 7.38 -4.17 -3.01
N ALA A 59 6.10 -4.48 -2.79
CA ALA A 59 5.70 -5.55 -1.87
C ALA A 59 4.84 -6.66 -2.50
N GLY A 60 4.25 -6.43 -3.68
CA GLY A 60 3.32 -7.38 -4.28
C GLY A 60 3.98 -8.62 -4.88
N GLN A 61 5.24 -8.57 -5.32
CA GLN A 61 5.87 -9.73 -5.93
C GLN A 61 5.96 -10.91 -4.94
N GLY A 62 5.54 -12.09 -5.38
CA GLY A 62 5.52 -13.30 -4.54
C GLY A 62 4.33 -13.41 -3.58
N GLY A 63 3.38 -12.47 -3.58
CA GLY A 63 2.26 -12.46 -2.62
C GLY A 63 2.70 -11.98 -1.23
N GLY A 64 1.91 -12.27 -0.18
CA GLY A 64 2.25 -11.87 1.20
C GLY A 64 2.22 -10.35 1.44
N TYR A 65 1.38 -9.63 0.68
CA TYR A 65 1.15 -8.20 0.81
C TYR A 65 -0.33 -7.88 0.57
N ILE A 66 -0.90 -7.07 1.45
CA ILE A 66 -2.27 -6.54 1.34
C ILE A 66 -2.16 -5.02 1.21
N LEU A 67 -2.61 -4.49 0.08
CA LEU A 67 -2.65 -3.05 -0.16
C LEU A 67 -3.70 -2.40 0.76
N GLY A 68 -3.30 -1.34 1.44
CA GLY A 68 -4.15 -0.46 2.26
C GLY A 68 -3.53 0.93 2.40
N ALA A 69 -4.22 1.79 3.15
CA ALA A 69 -3.60 3.00 3.66
C ALA A 69 -2.46 2.64 4.62
N GLY A 70 -1.48 3.53 4.77
CA GLY A 70 -0.37 3.32 5.71
C GLY A 70 -0.83 3.32 7.17
N SER A 71 -1.91 4.05 7.46
CA SER A 71 -2.69 4.04 8.69
C SER A 71 -4.13 3.65 8.33
N ASP A 72 -5.13 4.30 8.92
CA ASP A 72 -6.53 4.18 8.51
C ASP A 72 -6.94 5.14 7.37
N ILE A 73 -8.05 4.80 6.71
CA ILE A 73 -8.81 5.75 5.89
C ILE A 73 -9.59 6.68 6.82
N LEU A 74 -9.07 7.88 7.03
CA LEU A 74 -9.66 8.89 7.90
C LEU A 74 -10.76 9.66 7.18
N GLY A 75 -11.63 10.36 7.95
CA GLY A 75 -12.67 11.23 7.39
C GLY A 75 -12.14 12.40 6.55
N THR A 76 -10.85 12.70 6.66
CA THR A 76 -10.15 13.68 5.83
C THR A 76 -9.77 13.14 4.45
N CYS A 77 -9.70 11.82 4.27
CA CYS A 77 -9.39 11.22 2.98
C CYS A 77 -10.49 11.52 1.97
N LYS A 78 -10.11 12.00 0.79
CA LYS A 78 -11.08 12.27 -0.28
C LYS A 78 -11.59 10.94 -0.82
N LEU A 79 -12.92 10.78 -0.90
CA LEU A 79 -13.54 9.57 -1.44
C LEU A 79 -13.06 9.25 -2.87
N GLU A 80 -12.84 10.29 -3.69
CA GLU A 80 -12.29 10.12 -5.05
C GLU A 80 -10.90 9.47 -5.03
N ASN A 81 -10.03 9.88 -4.12
CA ASN A 81 -8.68 9.34 -3.99
C ASN A 81 -8.71 7.89 -3.53
N VAL A 82 -9.58 7.54 -2.58
CA VAL A 82 -9.76 6.14 -2.15
C VAL A 82 -10.28 5.27 -3.30
N LYS A 83 -11.22 5.78 -4.12
CA LYS A 83 -11.69 5.07 -5.32
C LYS A 83 -10.56 4.87 -6.33
N ILE A 84 -9.76 5.90 -6.61
CA ILE A 84 -8.61 5.83 -7.51
C ILE A 84 -7.60 4.79 -7.03
N MET A 85 -7.31 4.72 -5.72
CA MET A 85 -6.45 3.69 -5.12
C MET A 85 -7.01 2.29 -5.42
N ILE A 86 -8.30 2.05 -5.16
CA ILE A 86 -8.95 0.76 -5.40
C ILE A 86 -8.93 0.38 -6.89
N GLU A 87 -9.24 1.31 -7.78
CA GLU A 87 -9.22 1.10 -9.23
C GLU A 87 -7.81 0.78 -9.74
N THR A 88 -6.81 1.50 -9.23
CA THR A 88 -5.39 1.27 -9.54
C THR A 88 -4.97 -0.11 -9.05
N ALA A 89 -5.36 -0.50 -7.84
CA ALA A 89 -5.10 -1.83 -7.29
C ALA A 89 -5.71 -2.94 -8.15
N LYS A 90 -6.97 -2.79 -8.58
CA LYS A 90 -7.64 -3.75 -9.46
C LYS A 90 -6.96 -3.86 -10.83
N LYS A 91 -6.41 -2.75 -11.34
CA LYS A 91 -5.75 -2.70 -12.65
C LYS A 91 -4.34 -3.27 -12.63
N PHE A 92 -3.54 -2.94 -11.62
CA PHE A 92 -2.11 -3.26 -11.58
C PHE A 92 -1.72 -4.35 -10.56
N GLY A 93 -2.60 -4.66 -9.61
CA GLY A 93 -2.37 -5.67 -8.55
C GLY A 93 -2.85 -7.07 -8.89
N LYS A 94 -3.28 -7.33 -10.12
CA LYS A 94 -3.71 -8.68 -10.54
C LYS A 94 -2.51 -9.55 -10.87
N TYR A 95 -2.45 -10.74 -10.28
CA TYR A 95 -1.39 -11.70 -10.52
C TYR A 95 -1.57 -12.48 -11.84
N PRO A 96 -0.48 -12.91 -12.49
CA PRO A 96 0.91 -12.51 -12.21
C PRO A 96 1.09 -11.01 -12.46
N LEU A 97 1.83 -10.33 -11.58
CA LEU A 97 2.07 -8.90 -11.71
C LEU A 97 2.83 -8.63 -13.02
N LYS A 98 2.38 -7.61 -13.74
CA LYS A 98 2.95 -7.18 -15.03
C LYS A 98 3.45 -5.76 -14.84
N PHE A 99 4.78 -5.60 -14.81
CA PHE A 99 5.45 -4.31 -14.70
C PHE A 99 5.92 -3.84 -16.07
#